data_AF-A0A0S3SXC0-F1
#
_entry.id   AF-A0A0S3SXC0-F1
#
_cell.length_a   1.000
_cell.length_b   1.000
_cell.length_c   1.000
_cell.angle_alpha   90.00
_cell.angle_beta   90.00
_cell.angle_gamma   90.00
#
_symmetry.space_group_name_H-M   'P 1'
#
loop_
_entity.id
_entity.type
_entity.pdbx_description
1 polymer ?
#
loop_
_entity_poly.entity_id
_entity_poly.type
_entity_poly.pdbx_seq_one_letter_code
_entity_poly.pdbx_strand_id
1 'polypeptide(L)'
;MRCCAKHLSHLLNLDRQRLTSASMVLLYQKDGNMDPETYINPKEFDLSRWENHTARAGSFIPFGLGSRFCPGSDLTKLQLTIFLHHFLLNYRFHLFFTYFLFYFLS
;
A
#
# COMPACT_ATOMS: atom_id res chain seq x y z
N MET A 1 -6.40 0.95 8.57
CA MET A 1 -5.59 2.16 8.29
C MET A 1 -6.48 3.37 8.52
N ARG A 2 -6.08 4.32 9.37
CA ARG A 2 -6.86 5.56 9.59
C ARG A 2 -6.60 6.49 8.41
N CYS A 3 -7.65 7.05 7.79
CA CYS A 3 -7.50 8.12 6.81
C CYS A 3 -6.76 9.30 7.45
N CYS A 4 -5.82 9.90 6.71
CA CYS A 4 -5.14 11.09 7.20
C CYS A 4 -6.07 12.29 6.99
N ALA A 5 -6.57 12.86 8.09
CA ALA A 5 -7.42 14.04 8.09
C ALA A 5 -6.59 15.28 8.41
N LYS A 6 -6.78 16.36 7.64
CA LYS A 6 -6.15 17.64 7.92
C LYS A 6 -7.04 18.81 7.53
N HIS A 7 -7.09 19.84 8.37
CA HIS A 7 -7.65 21.13 7.99
C HIS A 7 -6.72 21.90 7.05
N LEU A 8 -7.30 22.54 6.06
CA LEU A 8 -6.59 23.44 5.17
C LEU A 8 -6.19 24.71 5.92
N SER A 9 -4.93 25.09 5.82
CA SER A 9 -4.45 26.36 6.40
C SER A 9 -4.80 27.55 5.51
N HIS A 10 -4.87 27.33 4.20
CA HIS A 10 -5.18 28.34 3.19
C HIS A 10 -6.14 27.77 2.15
N LEU A 11 -6.77 28.66 1.40
CA LEU A 11 -7.61 28.29 0.27
C LEU A 11 -6.80 27.53 -0.77
N LEU A 12 -7.36 26.42 -1.25
CA LEU A 12 -6.71 25.53 -2.22
C LEU A 12 -7.69 25.26 -3.38
N ASN A 13 -7.24 25.51 -4.61
CA ASN A 13 -8.01 25.21 -5.81
C ASN A 13 -7.49 23.88 -6.38
N LEU A 14 -8.32 22.84 -6.35
CA LEU A 14 -8.02 21.54 -6.94
C LEU A 14 -8.95 21.32 -8.12
N ASP A 15 -8.40 21.19 -9.33
CA ASP A 15 -9.11 20.98 -10.60
C ASP A 15 -10.45 21.74 -10.73
N ARG A 16 -11.57 21.14 -10.29
CA ARG A 16 -12.93 21.72 -10.37
C ARG A 16 -13.53 22.17 -9.02
N GLN A 17 -12.80 22.07 -7.93
CA GLN A 17 -13.28 22.41 -6.59
C GLN A 17 -12.39 23.44 -5.89
N ARG A 18 -13.06 24.38 -5.22
CA ARG A 18 -12.43 25.38 -4.36
C ARG A 18 -12.60 24.94 -2.91
N LEU A 19 -11.51 24.57 -2.26
CA LEU A 19 -11.50 24.15 -0.86
C LEU A 19 -11.08 25.31 0.03
N THR A 20 -11.88 25.59 1.05
CA THR A 20 -11.65 26.71 1.98
C THR A 20 -10.82 26.26 3.19
N SER A 21 -10.26 27.19 3.97
CA SER A 21 -9.55 26.87 5.21
C SER A 21 -10.43 26.17 6.27
N ALA A 22 -11.75 26.36 6.20
CA ALA A 22 -12.70 25.64 7.06
C ALA A 22 -12.88 24.17 6.63
N SER A 23 -12.52 23.81 5.40
CA SER A 23 -12.68 22.46 4.88
C SER A 23 -11.69 21.49 5.54
N MET A 24 -12.20 20.32 5.94
CA MET A 24 -11.38 19.17 6.32
C MET A 24 -11.15 18.29 5.09
N VAL A 25 -9.90 17.94 4.83
CA VAL A 25 -9.54 17.05 3.73
C VAL A 25 -9.14 15.70 4.30
N LEU A 26 -9.71 14.65 3.74
CA LEU A 26 -9.35 13.26 4.02
C LEU A 26 -8.53 12.73 2.85
N LEU A 27 -7.30 12.32 3.14
CA LEU A 27 -6.46 11.61 2.18
C LEU A 27 -6.70 10.12 2.32
N TYR A 28 -7.37 9.53 1.34
CA TYR A 28 -7.58 8.09 1.27
C TYR A 28 -6.44 7.45 0.48
N GLN A 29 -5.35 7.14 1.18
CA GLN A 29 -4.11 6.63 0.59
C GLN A 29 -4.31 5.34 -0.22
N LYS A 30 -5.32 4.53 0.13
CA LYS A 30 -5.64 3.29 -0.58
C LYS A 30 -5.89 3.55 -2.06
N ASP A 31 -6.58 4.63 -2.41
CA ASP A 31 -6.95 4.91 -3.80
C ASP A 31 -5.72 5.13 -4.68
N GLY A 32 -4.79 6.00 -4.23
CA GLY A 32 -3.54 6.21 -4.97
C GLY A 32 -2.67 4.95 -5.05
N ASN A 33 -2.55 4.21 -3.95
CA ASN A 33 -1.76 2.98 -3.90
C ASN A 33 -2.34 1.82 -4.74
N MET A 34 -3.61 1.92 -5.16
CA MET A 34 -4.35 0.89 -5.92
C MET A 34 -4.95 1.47 -7.20
N ASP A 35 -4.42 2.60 -7.68
CA ASP A 35 -4.91 3.30 -8.84
C ASP A 35 -4.61 2.51 -10.13
N PRO A 36 -5.63 2.13 -10.92
CA PRO A 36 -5.43 1.40 -12.17
C PRO A 36 -4.75 2.25 -13.27
N GLU A 37 -4.75 3.58 -13.17
CA GLU A 37 -4.01 4.43 -14.09
C GLU A 37 -2.49 4.36 -13.82
N THR A 38 -2.12 4.08 -12.57
CA THR A 38 -0.72 3.94 -12.14
C THR A 38 -0.24 2.48 -12.22
N TYR A 39 -1.09 1.51 -11.88
CA TYR A 39 -0.72 0.12 -11.69
C TYR A 39 -1.60 -0.82 -12.53
N ILE A 40 -0.99 -1.58 -13.45
CA ILE A 40 -1.69 -2.65 -14.19
C ILE A 40 -2.15 -3.73 -13.19
N ASN A 41 -3.43 -4.09 -13.19
CA ASN A 41 -4.02 -5.05 -12.26
C ASN A 41 -3.69 -4.75 -10.77
N PRO A 42 -4.11 -3.60 -10.21
CA PRO A 42 -3.67 -3.14 -8.89
C PRO A 42 -4.06 -4.06 -7.73
N LYS A 43 -5.06 -4.92 -7.94
CA LYS A 43 -5.57 -5.87 -6.94
C LYS A 43 -4.81 -7.19 -6.93
N GLU A 44 -3.97 -7.45 -7.92
CA GLU A 44 -3.16 -8.64 -8.01
C GLU A 44 -1.83 -8.45 -7.29
N PHE A 45 -1.43 -9.46 -6.51
CA PHE A 45 -0.12 -9.49 -5.89
C PHE A 45 0.93 -9.90 -6.94
N ASP A 46 1.50 -8.90 -7.59
CA ASP A 46 2.54 -9.05 -8.61
C ASP A 46 3.85 -8.40 -8.13
N LEU A 47 4.87 -9.23 -7.91
CA LEU A 47 6.20 -8.80 -7.49
C LEU A 47 6.98 -8.15 -8.64
N SER A 48 6.75 -8.59 -9.88
CA SER A 48 7.49 -8.11 -11.06
C SER A 48 7.23 -6.62 -11.35
N ARG A 49 6.09 -6.10 -10.86
CA ARG A 49 5.74 -4.67 -10.86
C ARG A 49 6.86 -3.76 -10.35
N TRP A 50 7.68 -4.25 -9.42
CA TRP A 50 8.72 -3.46 -8.78
C TRP A 50 10.10 -3.62 -9.46
N GLU A 51 10.22 -4.52 -10.44
CA GLU A 51 11.46 -4.69 -11.21
C GLU A 51 11.64 -3.49 -12.15
N ASN A 52 12.78 -2.80 -12.04
CA ASN A 52 13.10 -1.59 -12.83
C ASN A 52 12.04 -0.47 -12.76
N HIS A 53 11.19 -0.46 -11.72
CA HIS A 53 10.10 0.50 -11.59
C HIS A 53 10.58 1.83 -11.01
N THR A 54 10.38 2.91 -11.76
CA THR A 54 10.52 4.28 -11.27
C THR A 54 9.15 4.81 -10.84
N ALA A 55 8.86 4.69 -9.54
CA ALA A 55 7.60 5.17 -9.00
C ALA A 55 7.44 6.68 -9.22
N ARG A 56 6.29 7.10 -9.76
CA ARG A 56 5.93 8.52 -9.82
C ARG A 56 5.85 9.06 -8.38
N ALA A 57 6.43 10.23 -8.15
CA ALA A 57 6.41 10.83 -6.81
C ALA A 57 4.96 10.95 -6.30
N GLY A 58 4.71 10.39 -5.11
CA GLY A 58 3.39 10.40 -4.48
C GLY A 58 2.41 9.33 -4.97
N SER A 59 2.76 8.48 -5.94
CA SER A 59 1.87 7.41 -6.41
C SER A 59 1.84 6.19 -5.49
N PHE A 60 2.93 5.94 -4.75
CA PHE A 60 3.01 4.89 -3.73
C PHE A 60 3.37 5.47 -2.36
N ILE A 61 2.38 5.61 -1.48
CA ILE A 61 2.51 6.23 -0.15
C ILE A 61 1.87 5.37 0.96
N PRO A 62 2.22 4.07 1.09
CA PRO A 62 1.62 3.17 2.09
C PRO A 62 1.91 3.58 3.54
N PHE A 63 2.93 4.41 3.75
CA PHE A 63 3.34 4.94 5.05
C PHE A 63 3.12 6.47 5.15
N GLY A 64 2.32 7.04 4.24
CA GLY A 64 2.13 8.49 4.13
C GLY A 64 3.24 9.19 3.33
N LEU A 65 3.25 10.53 3.39
CA LEU A 65 4.18 11.40 2.66
C LEU A 65 4.42 12.70 3.45
N GLY A 66 5.56 13.35 3.24
CA GLY A 66 5.87 14.68 3.81
C GLY A 66 6.16 14.67 5.31
N SER A 67 5.84 15.76 6.01
CA SER A 67 6.16 15.93 7.45
C SER A 67 5.43 14.99 8.40
N ARG A 68 4.39 14.29 7.90
CA ARG A 68 3.62 13.29 8.66
C ARG A 68 3.89 11.87 8.13
N PHE A 69 5.01 11.68 7.44
CA PHE A 69 5.50 10.36 7.04
C PHE A 69 5.70 9.49 8.28
N CYS A 70 5.28 8.22 8.20
CA CYS A 70 5.36 7.30 9.33
C CYS A 70 6.83 7.07 9.71
N PRO A 71 7.27 7.40 10.95
CA PRO A 71 8.65 7.16 11.37
C PRO A 71 9.01 5.67 11.44
N GLY A 72 8.00 4.79 11.48
CA GLY A 72 8.19 3.34 11.48
C GLY A 72 8.28 2.70 10.09
N SER A 73 8.31 3.47 8.99
CA SER A 73 8.34 2.91 7.63
C SER A 73 9.53 1.96 7.42
N ASP A 74 10.71 2.39 7.85
CA ASP A 74 11.95 1.67 7.56
C ASP A 74 12.13 0.51 8.53
N LEU A 75 11.69 0.69 9.78
CA LEU A 75 11.58 -0.40 10.74
C LEU A 75 10.63 -1.49 10.23
N THR A 76 9.48 -1.12 9.67
CA THR A 76 8.50 -2.08 9.14
C THR A 76 9.09 -2.84 7.96
N LYS A 77 9.75 -2.16 7.01
CA LYS A 77 10.42 -2.81 5.88
C LYS A 77 11.52 -3.78 6.34
N LEU A 78 12.30 -3.39 7.34
CA LEU A 78 13.34 -4.23 7.92
C LEU A 78 12.74 -5.47 8.59
N GLN A 79 11.74 -5.29 9.45
CA GLN A 79 11.07 -6.39 10.15
C GLN A 79 10.41 -7.37 9.18
N LEU A 80 9.71 -6.88 8.15
CA LEU A 80 9.10 -7.74 7.13
C LEU A 80 10.16 -8.50 6.33
N THR A 81 11.27 -7.86 5.96
CA THR A 81 12.37 -8.52 5.26
C THR A 81 12.98 -9.64 6.10
N ILE A 82 13.28 -9.36 7.37
CA ILE A 82 13.83 -10.36 8.31
C ILE A 82 12.84 -11.50 8.51
N PHE A 83 11.57 -11.18 8.76
CA PHE A 83 10.52 -12.17 8.92
C PHE A 83 10.41 -13.08 7.69
N LEU A 84 10.32 -12.50 6.48
CA LEU A 84 10.23 -13.26 5.24
C LEU A 84 11.46 -14.13 5.00
N HIS A 85 12.67 -13.61 5.24
CA HIS A 85 13.91 -14.37 5.12
C HIS A 85 13.90 -15.61 6.02
N HIS A 86 13.56 -15.44 7.30
CA HIS A 86 13.49 -16.57 8.23
C HIS A 86 12.34 -17.53 7.90
N PHE A 87 11.19 -16.98 7.53
CA PHE A 87 9.99 -17.74 7.19
C PHE A 87 10.23 -18.67 6.00
N LEU A 88 10.86 -18.18 4.93
CA LEU A 88 11.11 -18.94 3.71
C LEU A 88 12.22 -19.98 3.85
N LEU A 89 13.25 -19.70 4.67
CA LEU A 89 14.41 -20.61 4.80
C LEU A 89 14.24 -21.69 5.87
N ASN A 90 13.51 -21.40 6.95
CA ASN A 90 13.51 -22.28 8.13
C ASN A 90 12.21 -23.07 8.30
N TYR A 91 11.14 -22.72 7.58
CA TYR A 91 9.86 -23.38 7.71
C TYR A 91 9.45 -24.07 6.40
N ARG A 92 8.99 -25.31 6.52
CA ARG A 92 8.30 -26.02 5.43
C ARG A 92 6.81 -26.03 5.72
N PHE A 93 6.03 -25.49 4.79
CA PHE A 93 4.57 -25.42 4.92
C PHE A 93 3.94 -26.48 4.04
N HIS A 94 3.03 -27.27 4.62
CA HIS A 94 2.13 -28.12 3.85
C HIS A 94 0.77 -27.43 3.80
N LEU A 95 0.36 -27.00 2.60
CA LEU A 95 -0.99 -26.50 2.38
C LEU A 95 -1.95 -27.70 2.40
N PHE A 96 -2.56 -27.97 3.55
CA PHE A 96 -3.51 -29.07 3.73
C PHE A 96 -4.75 -28.96 2.81
N PHE A 97 -5.01 -27.78 2.25
CA PHE A 97 -6.19 -27.53 1.42
C PHE A 97 -6.12 -28.14 0.01
N THR A 98 -4.93 -28.31 -0.57
CA THR A 98 -4.80 -28.95 -1.89
C THR A 98 -5.01 -30.46 -1.79
N TYR A 99 -4.58 -31.10 -0.70
CA TYR A 99 -4.81 -32.52 -0.47
C TYR A 99 -6.28 -32.83 -0.20
N PHE A 100 -7.01 -31.99 0.54
CA PHE A 100 -8.42 -32.25 0.82
C PHE A 100 -9.29 -32.20 -0.45
N LEU A 101 -9.01 -31.27 -1.37
CA LEU A 101 -9.70 -31.20 -2.67
C LEU A 101 -9.30 -32.35 -3.61
N PHE A 102 -8.02 -32.75 -3.66
CA PHE A 102 -7.59 -33.90 -4.47
C PHE A 102 -8.09 -35.25 -3.93
N TYR A 103 -8.20 -35.43 -2.61
CA TYR A 103 -8.70 -36.67 -1.99
C TYR A 103 -10.23 -36.78 -1.95
N PHE A 104 -10.98 -35.67 -2.06
CA PHE A 104 -12.45 -35.71 -2.16
C PHE A 104 -12.97 -35.63 -3.62
N LEU A 105 -12.11 -35.31 -4.60
CA LEU A 105 -12.45 -35.29 -6.03
C LEU A 105 -11.82 -36.45 -6.83
N SER A 106 -11.21 -37.43 -6.15
CA SER A 106 -10.77 -38.73 -6.71
C SER A 106 -11.38 -39.87 -5.92
#